data_AF-A0A0A9XC33-F1
#
_entry.id   AF-A0A0A9XC33-F1
#
_cell.length_a   1.000
_cell.length_b   1.000
_cell.length_c   1.000
_cell.angle_alpha   90.00
_cell.angle_beta   90.00
_cell.angle_gamma   90.00
#
_symmetry.space_group_name_H-M   'P 1'
#
loop_
_entity.id
_entity.type
_entity.pdbx_description
1 polymer ?
#
loop_
_entity_poly.entity_id
_entity_poly.type
_entity_poly.pdbx_seq_one_letter_code
_entity_poly.pdbx_strand_id
1 'polypeptide(L)'
;LTPHSMCSPSQGPCCTAECGLKFGDKCRDDNGCRDSSYCDGRGPHCPPSINKPNKTVCNEEFVCFMGECTGSICLAYGLESCQCIPGPNDPPTKACELCCKLPGEFSDCKSSFAWNNVPYD
;
A
#
# COMPACT_ATOMS: atom_id res chain seq x y z
N LEU A 1 19.93 -23.30 -17.19
CA LEU A 1 20.82 -22.26 -17.79
C LEU A 1 21.71 -22.96 -18.80
N THR A 2 21.94 -22.38 -19.97
CA THR A 2 22.91 -22.91 -20.93
C THR A 2 24.35 -22.63 -20.45
N PRO A 3 25.36 -23.33 -20.98
CA PRO A 3 26.76 -23.04 -20.67
C PRO A 3 27.07 -21.55 -20.87
N HIS A 4 27.86 -20.96 -19.97
CA HIS A 4 28.25 -19.54 -19.94
C HIS A 4 27.15 -18.52 -19.59
N SER A 5 25.94 -18.96 -19.24
CA SER A 5 24.86 -18.06 -18.77
C SER A 5 24.93 -17.85 -17.26
N MET A 6 24.87 -16.60 -16.79
CA MET A 6 24.80 -16.30 -15.36
C MET A 6 23.35 -16.34 -14.83
N CYS A 7 22.38 -15.98 -15.67
CA CYS A 7 20.96 -15.94 -15.35
C CYS A 7 20.09 -16.15 -16.59
N SER A 8 18.76 -16.16 -16.44
CA SER A 8 17.81 -16.08 -17.55
C SER A 8 16.81 -14.94 -17.34
N PRO A 9 16.44 -14.17 -18.37
CA PRO A 9 15.40 -13.13 -18.28
C PRO A 9 14.07 -13.58 -17.68
N SER A 10 13.71 -14.86 -17.85
CA SER A 10 12.49 -15.43 -17.27
C SER A 10 12.54 -15.58 -15.75
N GLN A 11 13.73 -15.54 -15.14
CA GLN A 11 13.90 -15.59 -13.70
C GLN A 11 13.62 -14.23 -13.05
N GLY A 12 13.83 -13.14 -13.77
CA GLY A 12 13.52 -11.81 -13.26
C GLY A 12 14.12 -10.64 -14.06
N PRO A 13 13.73 -9.41 -13.70
CA PRO A 13 14.04 -8.21 -14.46
C PRO A 13 15.52 -7.78 -14.40
N CYS A 14 16.28 -8.30 -13.42
CA CYS A 14 17.70 -8.02 -13.23
C CYS A 14 18.63 -8.93 -14.04
N CYS A 15 18.08 -9.66 -15.01
CA CYS A 15 18.85 -10.38 -16.02
C CYS A 15 18.74 -9.70 -17.39
N THR A 16 19.85 -9.58 -18.11
CA THR A 16 19.89 -9.09 -19.49
C THR A 16 19.50 -10.18 -20.49
N ALA A 17 19.18 -9.79 -21.73
CA ALA A 17 18.86 -10.74 -22.80
C ALA A 17 20.06 -11.64 -23.16
N GLU A 18 21.28 -11.15 -22.91
CA GLU A 18 22.55 -11.86 -23.09
C GLU A 18 22.89 -12.76 -21.88
N CYS A 19 21.93 -13.00 -20.98
CA CYS A 19 22.07 -13.87 -19.81
C CYS A 19 23.09 -13.38 -18.77
N GLY A 20 23.33 -12.06 -18.70
CA GLY A 20 24.18 -11.41 -17.70
C GLY A 20 23.38 -10.71 -16.59
N LEU A 21 23.99 -10.51 -15.43
CA LEU A 21 23.37 -9.81 -14.30
C LEU A 21 23.47 -8.29 -14.45
N LYS A 22 22.36 -7.59 -14.19
CA LYS A 22 22.30 -6.12 -14.16
C LYS A 22 22.76 -5.56 -12.82
N PHE A 23 23.31 -4.35 -12.83
CA PHE A 23 23.73 -3.63 -11.62
C PHE A 23 23.42 -2.14 -11.77
N GLY A 24 22.69 -1.57 -10.82
CA GLY A 24 22.26 -0.17 -10.84
C GLY A 24 21.05 0.12 -11.75
N ASP A 25 20.63 -0.82 -12.59
CA ASP A 25 19.39 -0.70 -13.37
C ASP A 25 18.16 -0.70 -12.46
N LYS A 26 17.23 0.23 -12.69
CA LYS A 26 15.94 0.24 -12.00
C LYS A 26 15.11 -0.96 -12.43
N CYS A 27 14.66 -1.75 -11.46
CA CYS A 27 13.88 -2.97 -11.70
C CYS A 27 12.47 -2.94 -11.10
N ARG A 28 12.19 -1.94 -10.25
CA ARG A 28 10.85 -1.67 -9.72
C ARG A 28 10.66 -0.18 -9.52
N ASP A 29 9.51 0.34 -9.93
CA ASP A 29 9.14 1.73 -9.73
C ASP A 29 8.67 2.01 -8.30
N ASP A 30 8.75 3.28 -7.89
CA ASP A 30 8.05 3.79 -6.72
C ASP A 30 6.54 3.73 -6.97
N ASN A 31 5.76 3.27 -5.99
CA ASN A 31 4.29 3.13 -6.08
C ASN A 31 3.51 4.07 -5.12
N GLY A 32 4.18 5.05 -4.51
CA GLY A 32 3.64 5.90 -3.46
C GLY A 32 3.76 5.32 -2.05
N CYS A 33 3.96 4.01 -1.89
CA CYS A 33 4.11 3.33 -0.59
C CYS A 33 5.40 2.53 -0.41
N ARG A 34 6.22 2.41 -1.45
CA ARG A 34 7.58 1.88 -1.38
C ARG A 34 8.44 2.58 -2.41
N ASP A 35 9.73 2.69 -2.12
CA ASP A 35 10.68 3.35 -3.00
C ASP A 35 11.03 2.47 -4.21
N SER A 36 11.55 3.10 -5.26
CA SER A 36 12.12 2.36 -6.40
C SER A 36 13.24 1.42 -5.95
N SER A 37 13.35 0.26 -6.59
CA SER A 37 14.42 -0.71 -6.34
C SER A 37 15.28 -0.91 -7.59
N TYR A 38 16.55 -1.22 -7.34
CA TYR A 38 17.61 -1.31 -8.35
C TYR A 38 18.33 -2.64 -8.23
N CYS A 39 18.78 -3.17 -9.37
CA CYS A 39 19.52 -4.42 -9.43
C CYS A 39 20.85 -4.30 -8.69
N ASP A 40 21.15 -5.29 -7.84
CA ASP A 40 22.35 -5.29 -6.98
C ASP A 40 23.50 -6.15 -7.54
N GLY A 41 23.33 -6.70 -8.76
CA GLY A 41 24.31 -7.56 -9.43
C GLY A 41 24.46 -8.95 -8.80
N ARG A 42 23.64 -9.31 -7.81
CA ARG A 42 23.75 -10.61 -7.10
C ARG A 42 22.86 -11.70 -7.69
N GLY A 43 21.79 -11.32 -8.40
CA GLY A 43 20.86 -12.27 -8.98
C GLY A 43 19.86 -11.66 -9.96
N PRO A 44 19.06 -12.50 -10.65
CA PRO A 44 18.10 -12.05 -11.65
C PRO A 44 16.86 -11.37 -11.04
N HIS A 45 16.62 -11.56 -9.74
CA HIS A 45 15.47 -11.00 -9.05
C HIS A 45 15.72 -9.54 -8.63
N CYS A 46 14.68 -8.72 -8.69
CA CYS A 46 14.74 -7.36 -8.20
C CYS A 46 14.73 -7.36 -6.66
N PRO A 47 15.74 -6.78 -5.98
CA PRO A 47 15.79 -6.68 -4.52
C PRO A 47 14.50 -6.07 -3.95
N PRO A 48 14.10 -6.41 -2.71
CA PRO A 48 12.92 -5.83 -2.10
C PRO A 48 13.06 -4.31 -2.01
N SER A 49 11.99 -3.60 -2.33
CA SER A 49 11.92 -2.15 -2.14
C SER A 49 11.86 -1.81 -0.65
N ILE A 50 12.33 -0.60 -0.30
CA ILE A 50 12.13 -0.06 1.05
C ILE A 50 10.69 0.41 1.14
N ASN A 51 9.94 -0.14 2.09
CA ASN A 51 8.58 0.29 2.36
C ASN A 51 8.59 1.66 3.04
N LYS A 52 7.72 2.55 2.58
CA LYS A 52 7.41 3.79 3.32
C LYS A 52 6.73 3.42 4.66
N PRO A 53 6.79 4.28 5.68
CA PRO A 53 6.18 3.99 6.97
C PRO A 53 4.70 3.65 6.85
N ASN A 54 4.24 2.68 7.63
CA ASN A 54 2.81 2.40 7.74
C ASN A 54 2.07 3.69 8.14
N LYS A 55 0.83 3.84 7.68
CA LYS A 55 -0.03 5.02 7.90
C LYS A 55 0.35 6.27 7.10
N THR A 56 1.38 6.21 6.25
CA THR A 56 1.65 7.27 5.27
C THR A 56 0.45 7.40 4.32
N VAL A 57 -0.16 8.57 4.19
CA VAL A 57 -1.29 8.80 3.30
C VAL A 57 -0.84 8.62 1.84
N CYS A 58 -1.52 7.74 1.11
CA CYS A 58 -1.20 7.43 -0.29
C CYS A 58 -2.34 7.74 -1.25
N ASN A 59 -3.58 7.83 -0.76
CA ASN A 59 -4.74 8.36 -1.47
C ASN A 59 -5.73 8.98 -0.47
N GLU A 60 -6.84 9.55 -0.95
CA GLU A 60 -7.88 10.19 -0.13
C GLU A 60 -8.44 9.26 0.95
N GLU A 61 -8.64 7.97 0.65
CA GLU A 61 -9.25 7.00 1.57
C GLU A 61 -8.26 5.98 2.16
N PHE A 62 -7.01 5.98 1.68
CA PHE A 62 -6.04 4.92 1.97
C PHE A 62 -4.67 5.44 2.43
N VAL A 63 -4.01 4.59 3.22
CA VAL A 63 -2.66 4.75 3.72
C VAL A 63 -1.82 3.53 3.39
N CYS A 64 -0.51 3.70 3.40
CA CYS A 64 0.45 2.64 3.22
C CYS A 64 0.37 1.62 4.36
N PHE A 65 0.32 0.35 4.00
CA PHE A 65 0.47 -0.78 4.89
C PHE A 65 1.37 -1.81 4.24
N MET A 66 2.54 -2.07 4.86
CA MET A 66 3.55 -3.01 4.35
C MET A 66 3.98 -2.77 2.89
N GLY A 67 4.04 -1.51 2.45
CA GLY A 67 4.48 -1.14 1.11
C GLY A 67 3.38 -1.07 0.04
N GLU A 68 2.12 -1.30 0.44
CA GLU A 68 0.95 -1.24 -0.45
C GLU A 68 -0.06 -0.21 0.06
N CYS A 69 -0.77 0.45 -0.86
CA CYS A 69 -1.78 1.47 -0.54
C CYS A 69 -3.14 0.83 -0.22
N THR A 70 -3.22 0.14 0.93
CA THR A 70 -4.38 -0.70 1.30
C THR A 70 -4.91 -0.48 2.70
N GLY A 71 -4.15 0.20 3.58
CA GLY A 71 -4.65 0.54 4.91
C GLY A 71 -5.72 1.62 4.84
N SER A 72 -6.71 1.59 5.71
CA SER A 72 -7.71 2.68 5.78
C SER A 72 -7.08 3.97 6.32
N ILE A 73 -7.47 5.12 5.77
CA ILE A 73 -7.07 6.45 6.25
C ILE A 73 -7.37 6.67 7.74
N CYS A 74 -8.35 5.96 8.33
CA CYS A 74 -8.60 5.95 9.78
C CYS A 74 -7.31 5.73 10.60
N LEU A 75 -6.41 4.86 10.12
CA LEU A 75 -5.16 4.52 10.80
C LEU A 75 -4.20 5.71 10.92
N ALA A 76 -4.21 6.65 9.97
CA ALA A 76 -3.42 7.87 10.02
C ALA A 76 -3.84 8.78 11.19
N TYR A 77 -5.12 8.72 11.56
CA TYR A 77 -5.70 9.49 12.66
C TYR A 77 -5.75 8.72 13.98
N GLY A 78 -5.10 7.54 14.06
CA GLY A 78 -5.09 6.71 15.27
C GLY A 78 -6.42 6.01 15.55
N LEU A 79 -7.29 5.91 14.54
CA LEU A 79 -8.58 5.22 14.59
C LEU A 79 -8.46 3.83 13.95
N GLU A 80 -9.47 2.98 14.15
CA GLU A 80 -9.63 1.71 13.47
C GLU A 80 -10.70 1.81 12.39
N SER A 81 -10.49 1.14 11.26
CA SER A 81 -11.52 0.98 10.24
C SER A 81 -12.66 0.12 10.77
N CYS A 82 -13.90 0.49 10.46
CA CYS A 82 -15.08 -0.27 10.80
C CYS A 82 -16.13 -0.16 9.68
N GLN A 83 -17.11 -1.07 9.69
CA GLN A 83 -18.18 -1.10 8.71
C GLN A 83 -19.39 -0.30 9.21
N CYS A 84 -19.82 0.71 8.47
CA CYS A 84 -21.09 1.37 8.77
C CYS A 84 -22.27 0.43 8.53
N ILE A 85 -23.20 0.42 9.47
CA ILE A 85 -24.45 -0.35 9.41
C ILE A 85 -25.59 0.66 9.17
N PRO A 86 -26.25 0.64 8.00
CA PRO A 86 -27.39 1.52 7.75
C PRO A 86 -28.55 1.21 8.70
N GLY A 87 -29.09 2.26 9.33
CA GLY A 87 -30.33 2.17 10.10
C GLY A 87 -31.57 2.28 9.21
N PRO A 88 -32.79 2.17 9.78
CA PRO A 88 -34.04 2.19 9.03
C PRO A 88 -34.30 3.49 8.24
N ASN A 89 -33.71 4.60 8.68
CA ASN A 89 -33.88 5.93 8.07
C ASN A 89 -32.65 6.37 7.25
N ASP A 90 -31.60 5.54 7.17
CA ASP A 90 -30.38 5.86 6.43
C ASP A 90 -30.50 5.40 4.96
N PRO A 91 -29.81 6.07 4.02
CA PRO A 91 -29.70 5.55 2.68
C PRO A 91 -28.91 4.23 2.66
N PRO A 92 -29.22 3.29 1.75
CA PRO A 92 -28.45 2.04 1.62
C PRO A 92 -26.96 2.26 1.34
N THR A 93 -26.62 3.39 0.73
CA THR A 93 -25.24 3.81 0.43
C THR A 93 -24.42 4.08 1.67
N LYS A 94 -25.02 4.20 2.87
CA LYS A 94 -24.28 4.37 4.13
C LYS A 94 -23.34 3.19 4.43
N ALA A 95 -23.65 2.00 3.94
CA ALA A 95 -22.75 0.85 4.03
C ALA A 95 -21.48 1.01 3.18
N CYS A 96 -21.47 1.92 2.20
CA CYS A 96 -20.30 2.19 1.36
C CYS A 96 -19.44 3.34 1.90
N GLU A 97 -19.87 4.00 2.97
CA GLU A 97 -19.13 5.13 3.55
C GLU A 97 -17.85 4.65 4.25
N LEU A 98 -16.80 5.46 4.17
CA LEU A 98 -15.63 5.31 5.01
C LEU A 98 -16.02 5.56 6.47
N CYS A 99 -15.86 4.55 7.32
CA CYS A 99 -16.20 4.63 8.73
C CYS A 99 -15.03 4.24 9.63
N CYS A 100 -14.86 5.03 10.68
CA CYS A 100 -13.80 4.89 11.66
C CYS A 100 -14.38 4.79 13.07
N LYS A 101 -13.66 4.11 13.96
CA LYS A 101 -13.95 4.07 15.40
C LYS A 101 -12.69 4.31 16.21
N LEU A 102 -12.86 4.72 17.46
CA LEU A 102 -11.76 4.65 18.43
C LEU A 102 -11.28 3.19 18.55
N PRO A 103 -9.99 2.95 18.80
CA PRO A 103 -9.51 1.60 19.05
C PRO A 103 -10.27 0.93 20.20
N GLY A 104 -10.55 -0.37 20.06
CA GLY A 104 -11.25 -1.17 21.08
C GLY A 104 -12.62 -1.67 20.64
N GLU A 105 -13.09 -2.71 21.34
CA GLU A 105 -14.26 -3.49 20.94
C GLU A 105 -15.57 -2.71 21.10
N PHE A 106 -15.70 -1.93 22.17
CA PHE A 106 -16.93 -1.20 22.53
C PHE A 106 -17.03 0.20 21.93
N SER A 107 -16.10 0.57 21.06
CA SER A 107 -16.07 1.88 20.43
C SER A 107 -17.09 1.96 19.28
N ASP A 108 -17.91 3.01 19.29
CA ASP A 108 -18.91 3.24 18.26
C ASP A 108 -18.27 3.49 16.88
N CYS A 109 -18.74 2.75 15.88
CA CYS A 109 -18.38 2.98 14.48
C CYS A 109 -19.14 4.20 13.94
N LYS A 110 -18.39 5.19 13.47
CA LYS A 110 -18.95 6.45 12.95
C LYS A 110 -18.45 6.71 11.54
N SER A 111 -19.34 7.22 10.71
CA SER A 111 -18.99 7.72 9.38
C SER A 111 -17.94 8.82 9.47
N SER A 112 -17.00 8.85 8.53
CA SER A 112 -16.00 9.91 8.36
C SER A 112 -16.63 11.31 8.33
N PHE A 113 -17.82 11.47 7.77
CA PHE A 113 -18.57 12.74 7.78
C PHE A 113 -18.89 13.23 9.21
N ALA A 114 -19.02 12.34 10.19
CA ALA A 114 -19.25 12.69 11.60
C ALA A 114 -17.96 12.91 12.39
N TRP A 115 -16.79 12.62 11.82
CA TRP A 115 -15.49 12.90 12.40
C TRP A 115 -14.95 14.29 12.02
N ASN A 116 -15.49 14.91 10.96
CA ASN A 116 -15.16 16.27 10.57
C ASN A 116 -15.64 17.24 11.67
N ASN A 117 -14.69 17.92 12.32
CA ASN A 117 -14.98 19.07 13.16
C ASN A 117 -14.66 20.33 12.36
N VAL A 118 -15.60 21.28 12.36
CA VAL A 118 -15.44 22.65 11.81
C VAL A 118 -14.08 23.21 12.27
N PRO A 119 -13.23 23.75 11.36
CA PRO A 119 -13.57 24.54 10.18
C PRO A 119 -13.31 23.89 8.81
N TYR A 120 -12.99 22.61 8.76
CA TYR A 120 -12.61 21.94 7.51
C TYR A 120 -13.78 21.12 6.98
N ASP A 121 -14.65 21.79 6.25
CA ASP A 121 -15.66 21.23 5.34
C ASP A 121 -15.46 21.88 3.96
#